data_AF-A0A265QBG9-F1
#
_entry.id   AF-A0A265QBG9-F1
#
_cell.length_a   1.000
_cell.length_b   1.000
_cell.length_c   1.000
_cell.angle_alpha   90.00
_cell.angle_beta   90.00
_cell.angle_gamma   90.00
#
_symmetry.space_group_name_H-M   'P 1'
#
loop_
_entity.id
_entity.type
_entity.pdbx_description
1 polymer ?
#
loop_
_entity_poly.entity_id
_entity_poly.type
_entity_poly.pdbx_seq_one_letter_code
_entity_poly.pdbx_strand_id
1 'polypeptide(L)'
;MLKNFLSFEKDSAFSLMERIFYIGIFTLFLPAFWIGKYFAVLFPATHQIPAETPGWFTFTSGPNIILGILIGIGFLIISILIWKIICQALLIILQACETYIDNNEK
;
A
#
# COMPACT_ATOMS: atom_id res chain seq x y z
N MET A 1 -1.47 -21.96 -18.67
CA MET A 1 -1.26 -20.94 -17.61
C MET A 1 -2.55 -20.61 -16.88
N LEU A 2 -3.63 -20.16 -17.53
CA LEU A 2 -4.90 -19.86 -16.83
C LEU A 2 -5.54 -21.07 -16.11
N LYS A 3 -5.43 -22.28 -16.68
CA LYS A 3 -5.99 -23.51 -16.08
C LYS A 3 -5.41 -23.87 -14.70
N ASN A 4 -4.16 -23.48 -14.41
CA ASN A 4 -3.53 -23.72 -13.11
C ASN A 4 -3.82 -22.59 -12.11
N PHE A 5 -4.34 -21.45 -12.58
CA PHE A 5 -4.75 -20.33 -11.71
C PHE A 5 -6.19 -20.52 -11.19
N LEU A 6 -7.01 -21.25 -11.96
CA LEU A 6 -8.39 -21.60 -11.62
C LEU A 6 -8.54 -22.98 -10.96
N SER A 7 -7.47 -23.79 -10.91
CA SER A 7 -7.48 -25.04 -10.15
C SER A 7 -7.39 -24.74 -8.66
N PHE A 8 -8.50 -24.92 -7.96
CA PHE A 8 -8.62 -24.80 -6.51
C PHE A 8 -8.03 -26.07 -5.87
N GLU A 9 -6.72 -26.28 -6.00
CA GLU A 9 -6.02 -27.29 -5.21
C GLU A 9 -5.97 -26.85 -3.74
N LYS A 10 -5.91 -27.82 -2.83
CA LYS A 10 -5.78 -27.59 -1.39
C LYS A 10 -4.39 -27.01 -1.11
N ASP A 11 -4.24 -25.70 -1.32
CA ASP A 11 -3.06 -24.94 -0.96
C ASP A 11 -3.03 -24.79 0.57
N SER A 12 -1.85 -24.89 1.18
CA SER A 12 -1.67 -24.66 2.62
C SER A 12 -2.17 -23.26 2.99
N ALA A 13 -2.85 -23.12 4.13
CA ALA A 13 -3.32 -21.82 4.64
C ALA A 13 -2.21 -20.75 4.67
N PHE A 14 -0.95 -21.16 4.88
CA PHE A 14 0.21 -20.29 4.80
C PHE A 14 0.48 -19.76 3.38
N SER A 15 0.51 -20.65 2.37
CA SER A 15 0.71 -20.31 0.94
C SER A 15 -0.39 -19.37 0.43
N LEU A 16 -1.63 -19.64 0.84
CA LEU A 16 -2.78 -18.79 0.48
C LEU A 16 -2.67 -17.40 1.10
N MET A 17 -2.33 -17.31 2.39
CA MET A 17 -2.16 -16.03 3.08
C MET A 17 -0.96 -15.23 2.56
N GLU A 18 0.12 -15.89 2.15
CA GLU A 18 1.26 -15.24 1.50
C GLU A 18 0.86 -14.57 0.17
N ARG A 19 0.09 -15.25 -0.67
CA ARG A 19 -0.43 -14.66 -1.92
C ARG A 19 -1.34 -13.47 -1.65
N ILE A 20 -2.25 -13.59 -0.69
CA ILE A 20 -3.14 -12.49 -0.26
C ILE A 20 -2.32 -11.30 0.25
N PHE A 21 -1.25 -11.55 0.99
CA PHE A 21 -0.37 -10.51 1.50
C PHE A 21 0.25 -9.69 0.35
N TYR A 22 0.82 -10.35 -0.66
CA TYR A 22 1.41 -9.67 -1.82
C TYR A 22 0.39 -8.90 -2.67
N ILE A 23 -0.79 -9.48 -2.91
CA ILE A 23 -1.89 -8.80 -3.64
C ILE A 23 -2.36 -7.57 -2.86
N GLY A 24 -2.47 -7.69 -1.54
CA GLY A 24 -2.83 -6.59 -0.66
C GLY A 24 -1.81 -5.46 -0.69
N ILE A 25 -0.49 -5.78 -0.63
CA ILE A 25 0.58 -4.76 -0.76
C ILE A 25 0.41 -3.97 -2.05
N PHE A 26 0.22 -4.65 -3.19
CA PHE A 26 0.01 -3.98 -4.47
C PHE A 26 -1.17 -3.01 -4.42
N THR A 27 -2.27 -3.42 -3.79
CA THR A 27 -3.47 -2.60 -3.63
C THR A 27 -3.23 -1.36 -2.77
N LEU A 28 -2.32 -1.42 -1.78
CA LEU A 28 -1.99 -0.31 -0.88
C LEU A 28 -1.19 0.81 -1.53
N PHE A 29 -0.54 0.58 -2.68
CA PHE A 29 0.17 1.64 -3.40
C PHE A 29 -0.76 2.74 -3.91
N LEU A 30 -1.98 2.39 -4.33
CA LEU A 30 -2.94 3.35 -4.85
C LEU A 30 -3.37 4.39 -3.80
N PRO A 31 -3.90 4.02 -2.61
CA PRO A 31 -4.26 4.99 -1.59
C PRO A 31 -3.06 5.77 -1.08
N ALA A 32 -1.87 5.15 -0.97
CA ALA A 32 -0.65 5.85 -0.58
C ALA A 32 -0.26 6.96 -1.57
N PHE A 33 -0.38 6.70 -2.87
CA PHE A 33 -0.15 7.71 -3.91
C PHE A 33 -1.14 8.87 -3.80
N TRP A 34 -2.43 8.57 -3.62
CA TRP A 34 -3.46 9.60 -3.50
C TRP A 34 -3.27 10.48 -2.26
N ILE A 35 -2.91 9.89 -1.12
CA ILE A 35 -2.61 10.65 0.11
C ILE A 35 -1.36 11.52 -0.09
N GLY A 36 -0.29 10.98 -0.68
CA GLY A 36 0.90 11.76 -0.99
C GLY A 36 0.60 12.95 -1.89
N LYS A 37 -0.18 12.74 -2.96
CA LYS A 37 -0.63 13.82 -3.86
C LYS A 37 -1.48 14.86 -3.13
N TYR A 38 -2.39 14.42 -2.25
CA TYR A 38 -3.22 15.32 -1.47
C TYR A 38 -2.37 16.26 -0.60
N PHE A 39 -1.36 15.73 0.11
CA PHE A 39 -0.46 16.53 0.92
C PHE A 39 0.46 17.44 0.10
N ALA A 40 0.89 17.01 -1.10
CA ALA A 40 1.66 17.86 -2.00
C ALA A 40 0.89 19.12 -2.41
N VAL A 41 -0.42 18.99 -2.62
CA VAL A 41 -1.29 20.11 -3.03
C VAL A 41 -1.68 20.98 -1.83
N LEU A 42 -1.94 20.37 -0.67
CA LEU A 42 -2.37 21.09 0.53
C LEU A 42 -1.27 21.99 1.11
N PHE A 43 0.00 21.59 0.97
CA PHE A 43 1.15 22.33 1.46
C PHE A 43 2.06 22.75 0.28
N PRO A 44 1.68 23.77 -0.50
CA PRO A 44 2.47 24.20 -1.65
C PRO A 44 3.83 24.73 -1.23
N ALA A 45 4.83 24.54 -2.09
CA ALA A 45 6.18 25.08 -1.94
C ALA A 45 6.38 26.25 -2.91
N THR A 46 7.10 27.27 -2.44
CA THR A 46 7.48 28.42 -3.27
C THR A 46 8.78 28.13 -4.00
N HIS A 47 8.80 28.34 -5.31
CA HIS A 47 9.98 28.20 -6.14
C HIS A 47 10.26 29.48 -6.91
N GLN A 48 11.55 29.77 -7.10
CA GLN A 48 12.01 30.90 -7.91
C GLN A 48 11.99 30.52 -9.38
N ILE A 49 11.36 31.36 -10.19
CA ILE A 49 11.39 31.29 -11.64
C ILE A 49 11.99 32.58 -12.19
N PRO A 50 12.75 32.52 -13.30
CA PRO A 50 13.27 33.71 -13.97
C PRO A 50 12.11 34.63 -14.37
N ALA A 51 12.19 35.91 -14.06
CA ALA A 51 11.25 36.90 -14.56
C ALA A 51 11.55 37.21 -16.04
N GLU A 52 10.57 37.77 -16.75
CA GLU A 52 10.77 38.24 -18.14
C GLU A 52 11.86 39.32 -18.24
N THR A 53 12.13 40.03 -17.15
CA THR A 53 13.26 40.95 -17.01
C THR A 53 14.57 40.21 -16.69
N PRO A 54 15.62 40.35 -17.52
CA PRO A 54 16.92 39.74 -17.26
C PRO A 54 17.47 40.12 -15.88
N GLY A 55 17.87 39.13 -15.08
CA GLY A 55 18.46 39.33 -13.75
C GLY A 55 17.46 39.42 -12.58
N TRP A 56 16.16 39.33 -12.85
CA TRP A 56 15.12 39.32 -11.81
C TRP A 56 14.48 37.95 -11.68
N PHE A 57 14.04 37.61 -10.47
CA PHE A 57 13.31 36.38 -10.17
C PHE A 57 11.93 36.71 -9.65
N THR A 58 10.94 35.89 -10.02
CA THR A 58 9.61 35.90 -9.42
C THR A 58 9.38 34.61 -8.64
N PHE A 59 8.51 34.65 -7.63
CA PHE A 59 8.17 33.49 -6.83
C PHE A 59 6.82 32.94 -7.29
N THR A 60 6.78 31.64 -7.57
CA THR A 60 5.53 30.92 -7.85
C THR A 60 5.30 29.83 -6.81
N SER A 61 4.03 29.59 -6.49
CA SER A 61 3.63 28.52 -5.57
C SER A 61 3.20 27.30 -6.40
N GLY A 62 3.89 26.19 -6.20
CA GLY A 62 3.58 24.91 -6.83
C GLY A 62 3.34 23.82 -5.78
N PRO A 63 2.77 22.66 -6.17
CA PRO A 63 2.61 21.54 -5.26
C PRO A 63 3.97 21.06 -4.74
N ASN A 64 4.08 20.81 -3.44
CA ASN A 64 5.30 20.32 -2.81
C ASN A 64 5.43 18.81 -3.02
N ILE A 65 5.97 18.44 -4.18
CA ILE A 65 6.13 17.05 -4.60
C ILE A 65 7.00 16.26 -3.62
N ILE A 66 8.05 16.88 -3.07
CA ILE A 66 8.96 16.23 -2.11
C ILE A 66 8.19 15.83 -0.85
N LEU A 67 7.42 16.76 -0.28
CA LEU A 67 6.59 16.48 0.89
C LEU A 67 5.55 15.40 0.57
N GLY A 68 4.90 15.48 -0.58
CA GLY A 68 3.93 14.46 -0.99
C GLY A 68 4.52 13.05 -1.08
N ILE A 69 5.73 12.93 -1.63
CA ILE A 69 6.45 11.64 -1.70
C ILE A 69 6.79 11.14 -0.29
N LEU A 70 7.31 12.00 0.59
CA LEU A 70 7.66 11.61 1.97
C LEU A 70 6.44 11.11 2.75
N ILE A 71 5.32 11.84 2.67
CA ILE A 71 4.07 11.45 3.33
C ILE A 71 3.49 10.18 2.70
N GLY A 72 3.50 10.07 1.37
CA GLY A 72 3.02 8.88 0.67
C GLY A 72 3.80 7.61 1.04
N ILE A 73 5.13 7.69 1.09
CA ILE A 73 5.99 6.57 1.51
C ILE A 73 5.74 6.23 2.98
N GLY A 74 5.65 7.24 3.86
CA GLY A 74 5.37 7.02 5.28
C GLY A 74 4.03 6.31 5.50
N PHE A 75 2.99 6.76 4.80
CA PHE A 75 1.67 6.14 4.83
C PHE A 75 1.69 4.69 4.29
N LEU A 76 2.41 4.45 3.19
CA LEU A 76 2.55 3.10 2.63
C LEU A 76 3.19 2.14 3.62
N ILE A 77 4.28 2.53 4.27
CA ILE A 77 4.96 1.71 5.27
C ILE A 77 4.02 1.35 6.41
N ILE A 78 3.31 2.34 6.98
CA ILE A 78 2.35 2.11 8.06
C ILE A 78 1.23 1.17 7.60
N SER A 79 0.71 1.37 6.39
CA SER A 79 -0.36 0.54 5.84
C SER A 79 0.08 -0.91 5.62
N ILE A 80 1.31 -1.14 5.16
CA ILE A 80 1.89 -2.49 5.00
C ILE A 80 2.02 -3.19 6.36
N LEU A 81 2.43 -2.45 7.40
CA LEU A 81 2.52 -3.00 8.76
C LEU A 81 1.14 -3.41 9.30
N ILE A 82 0.13 -2.55 9.14
CA ILE A 82 -1.26 -2.86 9.53
C ILE A 82 -1.77 -4.07 8.74
N TRP A 83 -1.54 -4.11 7.43
CA TRP A 83 -1.95 -5.22 6.58
C TRP A 83 -1.30 -6.54 7.00
N LYS A 84 0.00 -6.51 7.35
CA LYS A 84 0.70 -7.68 7.87
C LYS A 84 0.03 -8.22 9.14
N ILE A 85 -0.37 -7.35 10.07
CA ILE A 85 -1.07 -7.75 11.30
C ILE A 85 -2.41 -8.41 10.97
N ILE A 86 -3.17 -7.84 10.04
CA ILE A 86 -4.44 -8.41 9.57
C ILE A 86 -4.22 -9.80 8.96
N CYS A 87 -3.22 -9.97 8.10
CA CYS A 87 -2.90 -11.27 7.51
C CYS A 87 -2.50 -12.31 8.57
N GLN A 88 -1.72 -11.92 9.58
CA GLN A 88 -1.35 -12.82 10.68
C GLN A 88 -2.58 -13.23 11.50
N ALA A 89 -3.48 -12.30 11.80
CA ALA A 89 -4.73 -12.60 12.50
C ALA A 89 -5.62 -13.58 11.71
N LEU A 90 -5.76 -13.36 10.40
CA LEU A 90 -6.50 -14.27 9.51
C LEU A 90 -5.89 -15.66 9.46
N LEU A 91 -4.56 -15.77 9.44
CA LEU A 91 -3.86 -17.05 9.44
C LEU A 91 -4.17 -17.87 10.71
N ILE A 92 -4.17 -17.22 11.88
CA ILE A 92 -4.52 -17.87 13.15
C ILE A 92 -5.96 -18.41 13.11
N ILE A 93 -6.90 -17.63 12.57
CA ILE A 93 -8.30 -18.04 12.42
C ILE A 93 -8.42 -19.26 11.50
N LEU A 94 -7.73 -19.25 10.35
CA LEU A 94 -7.73 -20.37 9.41
C LEU A 94 -7.19 -21.65 10.05
N GLN A 95 -6.07 -21.56 10.79
CA GLN A 95 -5.49 -22.70 11.51
C GLN A 95 -6.42 -23.24 12.60
N ALA A 96 -7.10 -22.34 13.32
CA ALA A 96 -8.09 -22.74 14.32
C ALA A 96 -9.28 -23.48 13.68
N CYS A 97 -9.76 -22.99 12.53
CA CYS A 97 -10.82 -23.66 11.77
C CYS A 97 -10.39 -25.04 11.25
N GLU A 98 -9.18 -25.16 10.68
CA GLU A 98 -8.64 -26.45 10.23
C GLU A 98 -8.54 -27.45 11.38
N THR A 99 -8.06 -27.01 12.54
CA THR A 99 -7.94 -27.86 13.75
C THR A 99 -9.31 -28.28 14.29
N TYR A 100 -10.31 -27.39 14.25
CA TYR A 100 -11.66 -27.70 14.69
C TYR A 100 -12.34 -28.74 13.78
N ILE A 101 -12.13 -28.63 12.46
CA ILE A 101 -12.68 -29.58 11.48
C ILE A 101 -12.03 -30.96 11.67
N ASP A 102 -10.69 -31.05 11.77
CA ASP A 102 -9.98 -32.34 11.96
C ASP A 102 -10.41 -33.07 13.24
N ASN A 103 -10.74 -32.32 14.30
CA ASN A 103 -11.19 -32.89 15.58
C ASN A 103 -12.67 -33.33 15.59
N ASN A 104 -13.51 -32.83 14.65
CA ASN A 104 -14.92 -33.25 14.54
C ASN A 104 -15.15 -34.30 13.44
N GLU A 105 -14.18 -34.54 12.55
CA GLU A 105 -14.21 -35.65 11.59
C GLU A 105 -13.70 -36.99 12.17
N LYS A 106 -13.07 -36.99 13.34
CA LYS A 106 -12.69 -38.19 14.11
C LYS A 106 -13.82 -38.62 15.06
#